data_AF-A0A8S9SE99-F1
#
_entry.id   AF-A0A8S9SE99-F1
#
_cell.length_a   1.000
_cell.length_b   1.000
_cell.length_c   1.000
_cell.angle_alpha   90.00
_cell.angle_beta   90.00
_cell.angle_gamma   90.00
#
_symmetry.space_group_name_H-M   'P 1'
#
loop_
_entity.id
_entity.type
_entity.pdbx_description
1 polymer ?
#
loop_
_entity_poly.entity_id
_entity_poly.type
_entity_poly.pdbx_seq_one_letter_code
_entity_poly.pdbx_strand_id
1 'polypeptide(L)'
;MQRRSRSQSEGFDMTESKRDFRSEKEEGAERTCRSFNRRWRRIFYFSGSLSVALWGGLDPPPGKLPIAASERVKFLHDQDGPFVNDQVACCDLMRQIRGGTRLMPEVAELAFLDRFSDSARANAGAIARKNLLVLEYESALRKMASDLAKAEMAIKTKDVDLEKTKKEVLDKAKELITERNCYHRERKQAIKTAEGLEDELETARSKIARLEEEKISEAEKMKREMGRLS
;
A
#
# COMPACT_ATOMS: atom_id res chain seq x y z
N MET A 1 -58.07 -17.24 36.41
CA MET A 1 -57.78 -17.26 34.97
C MET A 1 -56.74 -16.21 34.64
N GLN A 2 -55.51 -16.64 34.37
CA GLN A 2 -54.35 -15.81 34.01
C GLN A 2 -54.43 -15.36 32.54
N ARG A 3 -54.08 -14.10 32.27
CA ARG A 3 -53.64 -13.66 30.94
C ARG A 3 -52.21 -13.11 31.06
N ARG A 4 -51.26 -13.87 30.52
CA ARG A 4 -49.87 -13.46 30.29
C ARG A 4 -49.82 -12.64 29.01
N SER A 5 -49.41 -11.39 29.12
CA SER A 5 -48.98 -10.59 27.96
C SER A 5 -47.49 -10.84 27.74
N ARG A 6 -47.15 -11.51 26.64
CA ARG A 6 -45.77 -11.64 26.13
C ARG A 6 -45.47 -10.41 25.28
N SER A 7 -44.63 -9.52 25.78
CA SER A 7 -43.94 -8.51 24.98
C SER A 7 -42.70 -9.16 24.35
N GLN A 8 -42.72 -9.34 23.03
CA GLN A 8 -41.54 -9.68 22.24
C GLN A 8 -40.65 -8.43 22.15
N SER A 9 -39.46 -8.51 22.74
CA SER A 9 -38.34 -7.61 22.45
C SER A 9 -37.53 -8.22 21.31
N GLU A 10 -37.73 -7.72 20.10
CA GLU A 10 -36.79 -7.96 18.99
C GLU A 10 -35.54 -7.10 19.24
N GLY A 11 -34.50 -7.73 19.74
CA GLY A 11 -33.17 -7.15 19.78
C GLY A 11 -32.60 -7.11 18.37
N PHE A 12 -32.51 -5.93 17.79
CA PHE A 12 -31.79 -5.70 16.54
C PHE A 12 -30.28 -5.78 16.84
N ASP A 13 -29.67 -6.90 16.51
CA ASP A 13 -28.25 -7.17 16.79
C ASP A 13 -27.35 -6.41 15.79
N MET A 14 -26.79 -5.29 16.24
CA MET A 14 -25.93 -4.41 15.44
C MET A 14 -24.55 -5.01 15.12
N THR A 15 -24.27 -6.25 15.53
CA THR A 15 -22.96 -6.89 15.38
C THR A 15 -22.81 -7.74 14.12
N GLU A 16 -23.91 -8.06 13.43
CA GLU A 16 -23.87 -8.82 12.16
C GLU A 16 -23.49 -7.93 10.97
N SER A 17 -24.07 -6.73 10.86
CA SER A 17 -23.81 -5.82 9.74
C SER A 17 -22.37 -5.29 9.67
N LYS A 18 -21.63 -5.32 10.79
CA LYS A 18 -20.22 -4.90 10.84
C LYS A 18 -19.23 -5.95 10.32
N ARG A 19 -19.63 -7.22 10.23
CA ARG A 19 -18.78 -8.29 9.68
C ARG A 19 -18.79 -8.30 8.16
N ASP A 20 -19.93 -8.05 7.55
CA ASP A 20 -20.08 -8.13 6.09
C ASP A 20 -19.34 -6.99 5.36
N PHE A 21 -19.38 -5.77 5.89
CA PHE A 21 -18.66 -4.63 5.30
C PHE A 21 -17.13 -4.70 5.44
N ARG A 22 -16.62 -5.45 6.44
CA ARG A 22 -15.17 -5.65 6.61
C ARG A 22 -14.64 -6.71 5.64
N SER A 23 -15.45 -7.73 5.32
CA SER A 23 -15.05 -8.84 4.46
C SER A 23 -14.99 -8.45 2.98
N GLU A 24 -15.90 -7.60 2.49
CA GLU A 24 -15.89 -7.19 1.07
C GLU A 24 -14.71 -6.25 0.73
N LYS A 25 -14.26 -5.43 1.70
CA LYS A 25 -13.14 -4.49 1.49
C LYS A 25 -11.78 -5.19 1.48
N GLU A 26 -11.60 -6.25 2.27
CA GLU A 26 -10.37 -7.05 2.31
C GLU A 26 -10.25 -7.98 1.08
N GLU A 27 -11.35 -8.58 0.62
CA GLU A 27 -11.32 -9.44 -0.57
C GLU A 27 -11.02 -8.68 -1.87
N GLY A 28 -11.48 -7.43 -2.00
CA GLY A 28 -11.18 -6.58 -3.14
C GLY A 28 -9.69 -6.26 -3.23
N ALA A 29 -9.07 -5.90 -2.09
CA ALA A 29 -7.65 -5.54 -2.02
C ALA A 29 -6.72 -6.74 -2.28
N GLU A 30 -7.05 -7.92 -1.73
CA GLU A 30 -6.26 -9.13 -1.94
C GLU A 30 -6.27 -9.63 -3.38
N ARG A 31 -7.40 -9.53 -4.10
CA ARG A 31 -7.46 -9.95 -5.52
C ARG A 31 -6.58 -9.08 -6.42
N THR A 32 -6.50 -7.77 -6.17
CA THR A 32 -5.59 -6.85 -6.89
C THR A 32 -4.12 -7.12 -6.57
N CYS A 33 -3.77 -7.38 -5.31
CA CYS A 33 -2.39 -7.71 -4.92
C CYS A 33 -1.92 -9.05 -5.49
N ARG A 34 -2.79 -10.08 -5.53
CA ARG A 34 -2.45 -11.38 -6.14
C ARG A 34 -2.31 -11.30 -7.67
N SER A 35 -3.08 -10.43 -8.33
CA SER A 35 -2.94 -10.15 -9.77
C SER A 35 -1.61 -9.45 -10.11
N PHE A 36 -1.22 -8.46 -9.29
CA PHE A 36 0.05 -7.76 -9.44
C PHE A 36 1.24 -8.72 -9.27
N ASN A 37 1.23 -9.58 -8.24
CA ASN A 37 2.34 -10.50 -7.96
C ASN A 37 2.56 -11.57 -9.05
N ARG A 38 1.49 -12.04 -9.72
CA ARG A 38 1.63 -13.00 -10.84
C ARG A 38 2.23 -12.38 -12.10
N ARG A 39 2.03 -11.09 -12.34
CA ARG A 39 2.58 -10.39 -13.51
C ARG A 39 4.09 -10.14 -13.38
N TRP A 40 4.57 -9.88 -12.16
CA TRP A 40 5.99 -9.63 -11.88
C TRP A 40 6.84 -10.91 -11.80
N ARG A 41 6.28 -12.06 -11.35
CA ARG A 41 7.01 -13.34 -11.35
C ARG A 41 7.34 -13.89 -12.75
N ARG A 42 6.66 -13.44 -13.80
CA ARG A 42 6.97 -13.81 -15.19
C ARG A 42 8.12 -13.02 -15.81
N ILE A 43 8.49 -11.88 -15.22
CA ILE A 43 9.51 -10.98 -15.78
C ILE A 43 10.92 -11.39 -15.31
N PHE A 44 11.04 -12.10 -14.18
CA PHE A 44 12.34 -12.41 -13.54
C PHE A 44 13.01 -13.73 -13.95
N TYR A 45 12.41 -14.55 -14.81
CA TYR A 45 13.00 -15.82 -15.29
C TYR A 45 13.44 -15.76 -16.76
N PHE A 46 14.05 -14.65 -17.18
CA PHE A 46 14.67 -14.55 -18.50
C PHE A 46 16.09 -13.97 -18.42
N SER A 47 16.86 -14.37 -17.41
CA SER A 47 18.32 -14.21 -17.42
C SER A 47 18.97 -15.40 -18.13
N GLY A 48 18.63 -15.56 -19.42
CA GLY A 48 19.37 -16.42 -20.32
C GLY A 48 20.62 -15.68 -20.78
N SER A 49 21.79 -16.27 -20.54
CA SER A 49 23.08 -15.82 -21.07
C SER A 49 22.98 -15.54 -22.56
N LEU A 50 22.97 -14.26 -22.94
CA LEU A 50 23.12 -13.84 -24.34
C LEU A 50 24.62 -13.85 -24.67
N SER A 51 25.16 -15.04 -24.92
CA SER A 51 26.33 -15.16 -25.77
C SER A 51 25.91 -14.71 -27.16
N VAL A 52 26.30 -13.49 -27.53
CA VAL A 52 26.21 -12.98 -28.91
C VAL A 52 27.15 -13.82 -29.77
N ALA A 53 26.65 -14.93 -30.29
CA ALA A 53 27.23 -15.56 -31.46
C ALA A 53 26.83 -14.70 -32.67
N LEU A 54 27.70 -13.76 -33.04
CA LEU A 54 27.58 -12.88 -34.20
C LEU A 54 27.72 -13.64 -35.54
N TRP A 55 27.88 -14.95 -35.53
CA TRP A 55 28.05 -15.76 -36.72
C TRP A 55 27.13 -16.98 -36.64
N GLY A 56 26.11 -16.99 -37.48
CA GLY A 56 25.23 -18.14 -37.64
C GLY A 56 25.95 -19.28 -38.36
N GLY A 57 25.93 -20.46 -37.74
CA GLY A 57 25.94 -21.74 -38.45
C GLY A 57 27.28 -22.30 -38.89
N LEU A 58 27.50 -23.53 -38.40
CA LEU A 58 28.47 -24.56 -38.78
C LEU A 58 29.91 -24.35 -38.31
N ASP A 59 30.44 -25.41 -37.73
CA ASP A 59 31.82 -25.58 -37.30
C ASP A 59 32.81 -24.99 -38.31
N PRO A 60 33.91 -24.35 -37.86
CA PRO A 60 34.94 -23.90 -38.78
C PRO A 60 35.41 -25.11 -39.60
N PRO A 61 35.56 -24.98 -40.93
CA PRO A 61 36.09 -26.08 -41.74
C PRO A 61 37.43 -26.54 -41.14
N PRO A 62 37.71 -27.85 -41.04
CA PRO A 62 39.00 -28.37 -40.59
C PRO A 62 40.01 -28.20 -41.71
N GLY A 63 40.31 -26.94 -42.03
CA GLY A 63 41.29 -26.52 -42.99
C GLY A 63 41.83 -25.22 -42.44
N LYS A 64 43.10 -25.24 -42.05
CA LYS A 64 43.85 -24.03 -41.66
C LYS A 64 43.69 -23.03 -42.81
N LEU A 65 42.79 -22.05 -42.66
CA LEU A 65 42.90 -20.84 -43.44
C LEU A 65 44.32 -20.33 -43.18
N PRO A 66 45.07 -19.90 -44.22
CA PRO A 66 46.34 -19.25 -43.97
C PRO A 66 45.99 -18.03 -43.13
N ILE A 67 46.31 -18.08 -41.84
CA ILE A 67 46.44 -16.88 -41.02
C ILE A 67 47.45 -16.08 -41.81
N ALA A 68 46.97 -15.09 -42.57
CA ALA A 68 47.82 -14.18 -43.32
C ALA A 68 48.89 -13.73 -42.34
N ALA A 69 50.14 -13.97 -42.71
CA ALA A 69 51.30 -13.76 -41.85
C ALA A 69 51.08 -12.47 -41.05
N SER A 70 51.15 -12.55 -39.72
CA SER A 70 50.97 -11.41 -38.82
C SER A 70 51.71 -10.20 -39.40
N GLU A 71 50.95 -9.25 -39.95
CA GLU A 71 51.50 -8.12 -40.66
C GLU A 71 52.11 -7.20 -39.61
N ARG A 72 53.44 -7.26 -39.48
CA ARG A 72 54.17 -6.43 -38.52
C ARG A 72 54.18 -5.00 -39.03
N VAL A 73 53.28 -4.18 -38.50
CA VAL A 73 53.27 -2.73 -38.75
C VAL A 73 54.50 -2.14 -38.07
N LYS A 74 55.45 -1.65 -38.87
CA LYS A 74 56.58 -0.86 -38.39
C LYS A 74 56.19 0.61 -38.46
N PHE A 75 56.17 1.26 -37.31
CA PHE A 75 55.86 2.67 -37.18
C PHE A 75 57.13 3.42 -36.75
N LEU A 76 57.53 4.42 -37.52
CA LEU A 76 58.69 5.27 -37.26
C LEU A 76 58.17 6.68 -36.98
N HIS A 77 58.62 7.26 -35.87
CA HIS A 77 58.27 8.60 -35.43
C HIS A 77 59.55 9.44 -35.39
N ASP A 78 59.75 10.26 -36.42
CA ASP A 78 61.01 11.00 -36.65
C ASP A 78 60.98 12.44 -36.07
N GLN A 79 59.97 12.77 -35.26
CA GLN A 79 59.82 14.11 -34.69
C GLN A 79 60.43 14.20 -33.29
N ASP A 80 61.10 15.32 -33.01
CA ASP A 80 61.68 15.65 -31.70
C ASP A 80 60.57 16.00 -30.69
N GLY A 81 59.91 14.97 -30.15
CA GLY A 81 58.88 15.11 -29.13
C GLY A 81 58.15 13.79 -28.83
N PRO A 82 57.41 13.70 -27.71
CA PRO A 82 56.64 12.51 -27.38
C PRO A 82 55.58 12.25 -28.46
N PHE A 83 55.53 11.02 -28.97
CA PHE A 83 54.55 10.58 -29.99
C PHE A 83 53.10 10.99 -29.67
N VAL A 84 52.72 10.96 -28.39
CA VAL A 84 51.38 11.32 -27.90
C VAL A 84 50.98 12.76 -28.24
N ASN A 85 51.96 13.65 -28.45
CA ASN A 85 51.71 15.04 -28.81
C ASN A 85 51.64 15.26 -30.33
N ASP A 86 52.00 14.26 -31.13
CA ASP A 86 51.84 14.30 -32.59
C ASP A 86 50.53 13.62 -32.98
N GLN A 87 49.49 14.44 -33.04
CA GLN A 87 48.14 14.01 -33.38
C GLN A 87 48.07 13.36 -34.77
N VAL A 88 48.88 13.84 -35.73
CA VAL A 88 48.89 13.33 -37.11
C VAL A 88 49.47 11.93 -37.14
N ALA A 89 50.62 11.75 -36.49
CA ALA A 89 51.28 10.46 -36.40
C ALA A 89 50.44 9.44 -35.59
N CYS A 90 49.76 9.88 -34.52
CA CYS A 90 48.78 9.09 -33.78
C CYS A 90 47.62 8.62 -34.67
N CYS A 91 47.04 9.53 -35.47
CA CYS A 91 45.96 9.20 -36.39
C CYS A 91 46.40 8.21 -37.48
N ASP A 92 47.60 8.36 -38.02
CA ASP A 92 48.14 7.47 -39.04
C ASP A 92 48.45 6.07 -38.50
N LEU A 93 49.04 5.95 -37.31
CA LEU A 93 49.24 4.66 -36.64
C LEU A 93 47.90 3.97 -36.36
N MET A 94 46.91 4.72 -35.87
CA MET A 94 45.56 4.19 -35.63
C MET A 94 44.88 3.74 -36.93
N ARG A 95 45.10 4.45 -38.04
CA ARG A 95 44.62 4.02 -39.37
C ARG A 95 45.28 2.72 -39.79
N GLN A 96 46.59 2.57 -39.58
CA GLN A 96 47.34 1.35 -39.89
C GLN A 96 46.92 0.15 -39.03
N ILE A 97 46.81 0.33 -37.70
CA ILE A 97 46.37 -0.73 -36.76
C ILE A 97 44.95 -1.22 -37.08
N ARG A 98 44.07 -0.32 -37.50
CA ARG A 98 42.70 -0.67 -37.94
C ARG A 98 42.64 -1.30 -39.34
N GLY A 99 43.79 -1.60 -39.95
CA GLY A 99 43.91 -2.21 -41.27
C GLY A 99 44.07 -1.17 -42.37
N GLY A 100 45.10 -0.33 -42.26
CA GLY A 100 45.34 0.85 -43.10
C GLY A 100 45.03 0.60 -44.57
N THR A 101 44.13 1.42 -45.13
CA THR A 101 43.75 1.39 -46.56
C THR A 101 43.45 -0.01 -47.12
N ARG A 102 43.06 -1.00 -46.30
CA ARG A 102 42.07 -1.97 -46.76
C ARG A 102 40.77 -1.19 -46.86
N LEU A 103 40.65 -0.45 -47.97
CA LEU A 103 39.36 -0.10 -48.51
C LEU A 103 38.59 -1.41 -48.44
N MET A 104 37.48 -1.42 -47.68
CA MET A 104 36.51 -2.48 -47.88
C MET A 104 36.35 -2.60 -49.40
N PRO A 105 36.47 -3.80 -49.99
CA PRO A 105 36.40 -3.96 -51.43
C PRO A 105 35.21 -3.15 -51.91
N GLU A 106 35.41 -2.36 -52.96
CA GLU A 106 34.34 -1.52 -53.47
C GLU A 106 33.11 -2.42 -53.67
N VAL A 107 31.91 -1.88 -53.46
CA VAL A 107 30.69 -2.69 -53.48
C VAL A 107 30.59 -3.52 -54.78
N ALA A 108 31.19 -3.03 -55.88
CA ALA A 108 31.34 -3.72 -57.17
C ALA A 108 32.30 -4.94 -57.18
N GLU A 109 33.23 -5.03 -56.25
CA GLU A 109 34.22 -6.12 -56.11
C GLU A 109 33.70 -7.27 -55.23
N LEU A 110 32.51 -7.15 -54.64
CA LEU A 110 31.89 -8.22 -53.87
C LEU A 110 31.38 -9.32 -54.81
N ALA A 111 31.93 -10.54 -54.67
CA ALA A 111 31.55 -11.71 -55.47
C ALA A 111 30.04 -12.05 -55.46
N PHE A 112 29.31 -11.58 -54.44
CA PHE A 112 27.86 -11.75 -54.30
C PHE A 112 27.19 -10.47 -53.78
N LEU A 113 27.28 -9.41 -54.58
CA LEU A 113 26.70 -8.10 -54.26
C LEU A 113 25.24 -8.17 -53.79
N ASP A 114 24.39 -8.91 -54.50
CA ASP A 114 22.95 -9.02 -54.16
C ASP A 114 22.74 -9.64 -52.78
N ARG A 115 23.48 -10.70 -52.47
CA ARG A 115 23.38 -11.39 -51.17
C ARG A 115 23.84 -10.50 -50.01
N PHE A 116 24.90 -9.71 -50.23
CA PHE A 116 25.36 -8.76 -49.23
C PHE A 116 24.33 -7.65 -49.00
N SER A 117 23.76 -7.11 -50.08
CA SER A 117 22.73 -6.08 -50.03
C SER A 117 21.46 -6.57 -49.31
N ASP A 118 21.03 -7.79 -49.59
CA ASP A 118 19.88 -8.41 -48.92
C ASP A 118 20.16 -8.66 -47.43
N SER A 119 21.37 -9.12 -47.09
CA SER A 119 21.80 -9.30 -45.70
C SER A 119 21.82 -7.96 -44.94
N ALA A 120 22.38 -6.91 -45.54
CA ALA A 120 22.40 -5.57 -44.96
C ALA A 120 20.98 -5.02 -44.74
N ARG A 121 20.08 -5.21 -45.72
CA ARG A 121 18.67 -4.82 -45.60
C ARG A 121 17.96 -5.59 -44.48
N ALA A 122 18.18 -6.91 -44.39
CA ALA A 122 17.63 -7.74 -43.33
C ALA A 122 18.12 -7.31 -41.94
N ASN A 123 19.40 -6.99 -41.81
CA ASN A 123 20.00 -6.48 -40.57
C ASN A 123 19.43 -5.11 -40.18
N ALA A 124 19.32 -4.18 -41.12
CA ALA A 124 18.69 -2.88 -40.89
C ALA A 124 17.24 -3.04 -40.42
N GLY A 125 16.47 -3.94 -41.05
CA GLY A 125 15.12 -4.28 -40.61
C GLY A 125 15.07 -4.90 -39.21
N ALA A 126 16.04 -5.76 -38.86
CA ALA A 126 16.13 -6.34 -37.52
C ALA A 126 16.45 -5.28 -36.45
N ILE A 127 17.36 -4.35 -36.74
CA ILE A 127 17.68 -3.22 -35.85
C ILE A 127 16.45 -2.33 -35.67
N ALA A 128 15.75 -1.98 -36.75
CA ALA A 128 14.53 -1.16 -36.69
C ALA A 128 13.45 -1.81 -35.81
N ARG A 129 13.21 -3.13 -35.97
CA ARG A 129 12.26 -3.87 -35.13
C ARG A 129 12.66 -3.88 -33.65
N LYS A 130 13.95 -4.05 -33.35
CA LYS A 130 14.46 -3.99 -31.96
C LYS A 130 14.25 -2.61 -31.36
N ASN A 131 14.56 -1.55 -32.10
CA ASN A 131 14.38 -0.18 -31.63
C ASN A 131 12.90 0.14 -31.37
N LEU A 132 11.99 -0.33 -32.23
CA LEU A 132 10.55 -0.19 -32.00
C LEU A 132 10.13 -0.85 -30.68
N LEU A 133 10.58 -2.09 -30.43
CA LEU A 133 10.28 -2.80 -29.19
C LEU A 133 10.80 -2.05 -27.94
N VAL A 134 12.00 -1.48 -28.02
CA VAL A 134 12.56 -0.65 -26.94
C VAL A 134 11.67 0.57 -26.67
N LEU A 135 11.27 1.29 -27.73
CA LEU A 135 10.39 2.45 -27.61
C LEU A 135 9.01 2.09 -27.01
N GLU A 136 8.42 0.99 -27.45
CA GLU A 136 7.16 0.48 -26.90
C GLU A 136 7.31 0.19 -25.40
N TYR A 137 8.40 -0.47 -25.00
CA TYR A 137 8.67 -0.79 -23.60
C TYR A 137 8.88 0.47 -22.76
N GLU A 138 9.69 1.43 -23.23
CA GLU A 138 9.90 2.71 -22.54
C GLU A 138 8.61 3.51 -22.39
N SER A 139 7.72 3.47 -23.40
CA SER A 139 6.41 4.12 -23.33
C SER A 139 5.51 3.47 -22.27
N ALA A 140 5.51 2.13 -22.20
CA ALA A 140 4.77 1.37 -21.21
C ALA A 140 5.27 1.63 -19.79
N LEU A 141 6.60 1.68 -19.60
CA LEU A 141 7.22 2.02 -18.32
C LEU A 141 6.82 3.43 -17.86
N ARG A 142 6.91 4.43 -18.75
CA ARG A 142 6.49 5.81 -18.44
C ARG A 142 5.01 5.90 -18.07
N LYS A 143 4.14 5.18 -18.78
CA LYS A 143 2.71 5.11 -18.44
C LYS A 143 2.49 4.51 -17.05
N MET A 144 3.13 3.39 -16.74
CA MET A 144 3.02 2.75 -15.41
C MET A 144 3.55 3.65 -14.30
N ALA A 145 4.65 4.37 -14.52
CA ALA A 145 5.19 5.32 -13.54
C ALA A 145 4.21 6.46 -13.26
N SER A 146 3.57 7.01 -14.30
CA SER A 146 2.50 8.01 -14.16
C SER A 146 1.30 7.47 -13.39
N ASP A 147 0.84 6.26 -13.71
CA ASP A 147 -0.32 5.66 -13.04
C ASP A 147 -0.03 5.36 -11.57
N LEU A 148 1.19 4.91 -11.26
CA LEU A 148 1.66 4.73 -9.89
C LEU A 148 1.69 6.04 -9.12
N ALA A 149 2.24 7.11 -9.70
CA ALA A 149 2.27 8.43 -9.06
C ALA A 149 0.84 8.95 -8.76
N LYS A 150 -0.11 8.74 -9.67
CA LYS A 150 -1.53 9.07 -9.43
C LYS A 150 -2.13 8.26 -8.28
N ALA A 151 -1.86 6.96 -8.24
CA ALA A 151 -2.33 6.09 -7.17
C ALA A 151 -1.75 6.49 -5.81
N GLU A 152 -0.47 6.81 -5.72
CA GLU A 152 0.18 7.28 -4.50
C GLU A 152 -0.44 8.58 -3.97
N MET A 153 -0.72 9.54 -4.86
CA MET A 153 -1.39 10.79 -4.47
C MET A 153 -2.82 10.55 -3.98
N ALA A 154 -3.55 9.62 -4.60
CA ALA A 154 -4.87 9.21 -4.14
C ALA A 154 -4.83 8.55 -2.76
N ILE A 155 -3.87 7.65 -2.51
CA ILE A 155 -3.66 7.00 -1.21
C ILE A 155 -3.36 8.06 -0.14
N LYS A 156 -2.40 8.95 -0.38
CA LYS A 156 -2.06 10.03 0.57
C LYS A 156 -3.28 10.88 0.93
N THR A 157 -4.12 11.20 -0.05
CA THR A 157 -5.35 11.97 0.19
C THR A 157 -6.32 11.19 1.09
N LYS A 158 -6.53 9.90 0.79
CA LYS A 158 -7.40 9.04 1.60
C LYS A 158 -6.87 8.80 3.01
N ASP A 159 -5.56 8.70 3.19
CA ASP A 159 -4.94 8.55 4.51
C ASP A 159 -5.20 9.78 5.39
N VAL A 160 -5.09 10.99 4.82
CA VAL A 160 -5.42 12.23 5.54
C VAL A 160 -6.89 12.25 5.97
N ASP A 161 -7.81 11.85 5.10
CA ASP A 161 -9.24 11.78 5.43
C ASP A 161 -9.54 10.71 6.50
N LEU A 162 -8.86 9.56 6.43
CA LEU A 162 -8.96 8.52 7.44
C LEU A 162 -8.46 9.00 8.80
N GLU A 163 -7.35 9.73 8.85
CA GLU A 163 -6.84 10.28 10.11
C GLU A 163 -7.77 11.35 10.71
N LYS A 164 -8.41 12.19 9.89
CA LYS A 164 -9.44 13.13 10.35
C LYS A 164 -10.64 12.40 10.95
N THR A 165 -11.20 11.44 10.22
CA THR A 165 -12.37 10.68 10.68
C THR A 165 -12.07 9.86 11.94
N LYS A 166 -10.88 9.27 12.06
CA LYS A 166 -10.42 8.61 13.30
C LYS A 166 -10.42 9.56 14.49
N LYS A 167 -9.87 10.77 14.32
CA LYS A 167 -9.84 11.79 15.39
C LYS A 167 -11.26 12.18 15.81
N GLU A 168 -12.14 12.48 14.86
CA GLU A 168 -13.53 12.83 15.14
C GLU A 168 -14.28 11.72 15.90
N VAL A 169 -14.08 10.45 15.52
CA VAL A 169 -14.69 9.31 16.21
C VAL A 169 -14.15 9.16 17.62
N LEU A 170 -12.84 9.32 17.81
CA LEU A 170 -12.21 9.27 19.13
C LEU A 170 -12.70 10.40 20.03
N ASP A 171 -12.85 11.61 19.50
CA ASP A 171 -13.30 12.76 20.29
C ASP A 171 -14.78 12.60 20.70
N LYS A 172 -15.65 12.18 19.78
CA LYS A 172 -17.05 11.81 20.11
C LYS A 172 -17.13 10.70 21.17
N ALA A 173 -16.26 9.69 21.07
CA ALA A 173 -16.21 8.61 22.06
C ALA A 173 -15.80 9.13 23.45
N LYS A 174 -14.83 10.04 23.51
CA LYS A 174 -14.43 10.70 24.78
C LYS A 174 -15.59 11.51 25.36
N GLU A 175 -16.28 12.30 24.54
CA GLU A 175 -17.45 13.09 24.96
C GLU A 175 -18.53 12.20 25.58
N LEU A 176 -18.93 11.12 24.90
CA LEU A 176 -19.93 10.17 25.42
C LEU A 176 -19.48 9.49 26.72
N ILE A 177 -18.18 9.18 26.85
CA ILE A 177 -17.64 8.63 28.10
C ILE A 177 -17.73 9.67 29.22
N THR A 178 -17.38 10.93 28.95
CA THR A 178 -17.46 12.00 29.95
C THR A 178 -18.90 12.27 30.38
N GLU A 179 -19.83 12.31 29.44
CA GLU A 179 -21.26 12.52 29.70
C GLU A 179 -21.84 11.37 30.53
N ARG A 180 -21.57 10.12 30.14
CA ARG A 180 -21.94 8.93 30.92
C ARG A 180 -21.41 9.01 32.35
N ASN A 181 -20.16 9.44 32.53
CA ASN A 181 -19.55 9.56 33.85
C ASN A 181 -20.22 10.66 34.69
N CYS A 182 -20.66 11.76 34.08
CA CYS A 182 -21.41 12.81 34.77
C CYS A 182 -22.76 12.28 35.24
N TYR A 183 -23.56 11.68 34.34
CA TYR A 183 -24.84 11.06 34.69
C TYR A 183 -24.70 10.00 35.79
N HIS A 184 -23.65 9.19 35.75
CA HIS A 184 -23.39 8.20 36.78
C HIS A 184 -23.12 8.84 38.15
N ARG A 185 -22.40 9.97 38.21
CA ARG A 185 -22.13 10.70 39.46
C ARG A 185 -23.39 11.34 40.01
N GLU A 186 -24.16 12.02 39.17
CA GLU A 186 -25.44 12.65 39.56
C GLU A 186 -26.42 11.61 40.09
N ARG A 187 -26.59 10.49 39.37
CA ARG A 187 -27.43 9.38 39.83
C ARG A 187 -26.98 8.84 41.19
N LYS A 188 -25.67 8.69 41.40
CA LYS A 188 -25.13 8.21 42.69
C LYS A 188 -25.40 9.21 43.82
N GLN A 189 -25.37 10.51 43.55
CA GLN A 189 -25.74 11.54 44.52
C GLN A 189 -27.24 11.50 44.82
N ALA A 190 -28.09 11.41 43.79
CA ALA A 190 -29.55 11.33 43.95
C ALA A 190 -29.99 10.12 44.77
N ILE A 191 -29.35 8.95 44.57
CA ILE A 191 -29.60 7.75 45.37
C ILE A 191 -29.26 8.01 46.83
N LYS A 192 -28.08 8.56 47.12
CA LYS A 192 -27.67 8.87 48.51
C LYS A 192 -28.60 9.87 49.18
N THR A 193 -29.07 10.88 48.45
CA THR A 193 -30.03 11.84 49.00
C THR A 193 -31.40 11.21 49.25
N ALA A 194 -31.84 10.29 48.38
CA ALA A 194 -33.09 9.56 48.58
C ALA A 194 -33.01 8.63 49.80
N GLU A 195 -31.91 7.89 49.96
CA GLU A 195 -31.64 7.06 51.14
C GLU A 195 -31.69 7.90 52.43
N GLY A 196 -31.06 9.07 52.45
CA GLY A 196 -31.12 9.96 53.62
C GLY A 196 -32.53 10.48 53.93
N LEU A 197 -33.34 10.80 52.91
CA LEU A 197 -34.73 11.20 53.10
C LEU A 197 -35.62 10.04 53.55
N GLU A 198 -35.35 8.81 53.11
CA GLU A 198 -36.05 7.62 53.60
C GLU A 198 -35.78 7.40 55.09
N ASP A 199 -34.53 7.54 55.53
CA ASP A 199 -34.16 7.47 56.95
C ASP A 199 -34.90 8.55 57.76
N GLU A 200 -34.93 9.81 57.27
CA GLU A 200 -35.67 10.90 57.92
C GLU A 200 -37.17 10.62 57.99
N LEU A 201 -37.77 10.12 56.91
CA LEU A 201 -39.19 9.75 56.89
C LEU A 201 -39.50 8.64 57.90
N GLU A 202 -38.63 7.64 58.04
CA GLU A 202 -38.81 6.54 58.98
C GLU A 202 -38.73 7.03 60.43
N THR A 203 -37.81 7.95 60.73
CA THR A 203 -37.76 8.59 62.07
C THR A 203 -39.01 9.43 62.35
N ALA A 204 -39.52 10.16 61.36
CA ALA A 204 -40.74 10.95 61.50
C ALA A 204 -41.98 10.05 61.72
N ARG A 205 -42.11 8.95 60.97
CA ARG A 205 -43.17 7.95 61.17
C ARG A 205 -43.13 7.35 62.57
N SER A 206 -41.95 6.95 63.04
CA SER A 206 -41.75 6.44 64.40
C SER A 206 -42.17 7.45 65.46
N LYS A 207 -41.85 8.74 65.25
CA LYS A 207 -42.24 9.83 66.16
C LYS A 207 -43.74 10.07 66.17
N ILE A 208 -44.40 10.03 65.01
CA ILE A 208 -45.85 10.16 64.90
C ILE A 208 -46.55 9.02 65.65
N ALA A 209 -46.15 7.77 65.42
CA ALA A 209 -46.72 6.61 66.09
C ALA A 209 -46.64 6.74 67.63
N ARG A 210 -45.48 7.18 68.15
CA ARG A 210 -45.31 7.42 69.60
C ARG A 210 -46.24 8.51 70.13
N LEU A 211 -46.40 9.63 69.41
CA LEU A 211 -47.29 10.71 69.81
C LEU A 211 -48.77 10.30 69.73
N GLU A 212 -49.14 9.44 68.78
CA GLU A 212 -50.47 8.87 68.67
C GLU A 212 -50.80 7.97 69.87
N GLU A 213 -49.87 7.11 70.28
CA GLU A 213 -50.01 6.29 71.50
C GLU A 213 -50.15 7.14 72.76
N GLU A 214 -49.32 8.17 72.90
CA GLU A 214 -49.38 9.11 74.02
C GLU A 214 -50.75 9.80 74.09
N LYS A 215 -51.22 10.32 72.94
CA LYS A 215 -52.55 10.94 72.82
C LYS A 215 -53.70 9.99 73.19
N ILE A 216 -53.63 8.73 72.78
CA ILE A 216 -54.63 7.71 73.16
C ILE A 216 -54.59 7.50 74.68
N SER A 217 -53.40 7.35 75.26
CA SER A 217 -53.23 7.14 76.70
C SER A 217 -53.73 8.32 77.54
N GLU A 218 -53.53 9.55 77.09
CA GLU A 218 -54.03 10.77 77.73
C GLU A 218 -55.55 10.88 77.62
N ALA A 219 -56.12 10.59 76.44
CA ALA A 219 -57.57 10.55 76.26
C ALA A 219 -58.22 9.51 77.17
N GLU A 220 -57.59 8.34 77.37
CA GLU A 220 -58.05 7.35 78.34
C GLU A 220 -57.96 7.85 79.78
N LYS A 221 -56.85 8.50 80.17
CA LYS A 221 -56.70 9.11 81.50
C LYS A 221 -57.80 10.14 81.75
N MET A 222 -58.03 11.06 80.81
CA MET A 222 -59.11 12.05 80.91
C MET A 222 -60.50 11.40 81.03
N LYS A 223 -60.79 10.35 80.26
CA LYS A 223 -62.06 9.61 80.40
C LYS A 223 -62.22 8.99 81.80
N ARG A 224 -61.15 8.39 82.34
CA ARG A 224 -61.16 7.81 83.70
C ARG A 224 -61.35 8.88 84.77
N GLU A 225 -60.74 10.05 84.60
CA GLU A 225 -60.89 11.18 85.53
C GLU A 225 -62.31 11.77 85.49
N MET A 226 -62.87 12.00 84.31
CA MET A 226 -64.25 12.49 84.16
C MET A 226 -65.27 11.51 84.77
N GLY A 227 -65.06 10.21 84.62
CA GLY A 227 -65.90 9.17 85.25
C GLY A 227 -65.78 9.08 86.77
N ARG A 228 -64.78 9.72 87.39
CA ARG A 228 -64.65 9.83 88.86
C ARG A 228 -65.31 11.10 89.43
N LEU A 229 -65.56 12.09 88.59
CA LEU A 229 -66.13 13.38 88.96
C LEU A 229 -67.64 13.47 88.68
N SER A 230 -68.22 12.47 88.01
CA SER A 230 -69.68 12.30 87.79
C SER A 230 -70.27 11.30 88.78
#